data_AF-A0A3D8IFP3-F1
#
_entry.id   AF-A0A3D8IFP3-F1
#
_cell.length_a   1.000
_cell.length_b   1.000
_cell.length_c   1.000
_cell.angle_alpha   90.00
_cell.angle_beta   90.00
_cell.angle_gamma   90.00
#
_symmetry.space_group_name_H-M   'P 1'
#
loop_
_entity.id
_entity.type
_entity.pdbx_description
1 polymer ?
#
loop_
_entity_poly.entity_id
_entity_poly.type
_entity_poly.pdbx_seq_one_letter_code
_entity_poly.pdbx_strand_id
1 'polypeptide(L)' 'MKQRIKKVTYTIPLRGDLAKNGNIIVSSFDVPSKKDKKHQAVSIMVELEDTSDSPAQWEVIIPRKQVKKLRKALKKVCK' A
#
# COMPACT_ATOMS: atom_id res chain seq x y z
N MET A 1 -5.76 16.02 -23.04
CA MET A 1 -4.77 16.19 -21.94
C MET A 1 -4.68 14.89 -21.14
N LYS A 2 -3.54 14.19 -21.15
CA LYS A 2 -3.33 12.98 -20.32
C LYS A 2 -3.09 13.42 -18.87
N GLN A 3 -4.04 13.18 -17.97
CA GLN A 3 -3.84 13.44 -16.54
C GLN A 3 -2.73 12.51 -16.03
N ARG A 4 -1.55 13.08 -15.71
CA ARG A 4 -0.48 12.36 -15.02
C ARG A 4 -0.98 12.07 -13.60
N ILE A 5 -1.37 10.82 -13.34
CA ILE A 5 -1.69 10.33 -12.00
C ILE A 5 -0.44 10.53 -11.14
N LYS A 6 -0.50 11.44 -10.16
CA LYS A 6 0.57 11.59 -9.16
C LYS A 6 0.49 10.39 -8.21
N LYS A 7 1.08 9.27 -8.61
CA LYS A 7 1.22 8.09 -7.76
C LYS A 7 2.26 8.43 -6.69
N VAL A 8 1.80 8.69 -5.47
CA VAL A 8 2.69 8.79 -4.31
C VAL A 8 2.94 7.36 -3.85
N THR A 9 4.14 6.87 -4.08
CA THR A 9 4.59 5.51 -3.72
C THR A 9 5.67 5.61 -2.66
N TYR A 10 5.54 4.83 -1.59
CA TYR A 10 6.53 4.67 -0.54
C TYR A 10 6.95 3.21 -0.47
N THR A 11 8.24 2.95 -0.33
CA THR A 11 8.78 1.60 -0.17
C THR A 11 9.37 1.48 1.23
N ILE A 12 8.97 0.44 1.96
CA ILE A 12 9.43 0.13 3.31
C ILE A 12 10.19 -1.19 3.22
N PRO A 13 11.53 -1.22 3.39
CA PRO A 13 12.27 -2.45 3.41
C PRO A 13 11.90 -3.26 4.65
N LEU A 14 11.60 -4.54 4.45
CA LEU A 14 11.42 -5.49 5.55
C LEU A 14 12.80 -5.80 6.15
N ARG A 15 12.88 -5.71 7.47
CA ARG A 15 14.07 -6.05 8.24
C ARG A 15 13.64 -6.97 9.36
N GLY A 16 13.88 -8.27 9.20
CA GLY A 16 13.59 -9.26 10.23
C GLY A 16 13.95 -10.68 9.79
N ASP A 17 14.10 -11.58 10.76
CA ASP A 17 14.45 -12.98 10.51
C ASP A 17 13.43 -13.72 9.64
N LEU A 18 12.19 -13.23 9.58
CA LEU A 18 11.08 -13.79 8.81
C LEU A 18 11.09 -13.43 7.33
N ALA A 19 11.81 -12.37 6.93
CA ALA A 19 11.91 -11.93 5.54
C ALA A 19 13.20 -11.10 5.38
N LYS A 20 14.29 -11.76 4.95
CA LYS A 20 15.62 -11.14 4.90
C LYS A 20 15.74 -10.10 3.79
N ASN A 21 15.04 -10.30 2.68
CA ASN A 21 15.06 -9.43 1.50
C ASN A 21 13.64 -9.24 0.96
N GLY A 22 12.89 -8.30 1.51
CA GLY A 22 11.54 -8.01 1.04
C GLY A 22 11.18 -6.55 1.19
N ASN A 23 10.18 -6.10 0.43
CA ASN A 23 9.73 -4.73 0.41
C ASN A 23 8.21 -4.67 0.60
N ILE A 24 7.74 -3.77 1.45
CA ILE A 24 6.35 -3.32 1.43
C ILE A 24 6.27 -2.06 0.58
N ILE A 25 5.53 -2.11 -0.52
CA ILE A 25 5.28 -0.99 -1.41
C ILE A 25 3.87 -0.47 -1.15
N VAL A 26 3.78 0.76 -0.67
CA VAL A 26 2.50 1.44 -0.41
C VAL A 26 2.30 2.51 -1.46
N SER A 27 1.22 2.43 -2.23
CA SER A 27 0.90 3.44 -3.26
C SER A 27 -0.53 3.94 -3.15
N SER A 28 -0.74 5.24 -3.38
CA SER A 28 -2.09 5.83 -3.45
C SER A 28 -2.50 6.13 -4.88
N PHE A 29 -3.74 5.83 -5.23
CA PHE A 29 -4.29 6.11 -6.56
C PHE A 29 -5.77 6.51 -6.49
N ASP A 30 -6.23 7.20 -7.54
CA ASP A 30 -7.64 7.54 -7.74
C ASP A 30 -8.36 6.37 -8.42
N VAL A 31 -9.52 5.95 -7.91
CA VAL A 31 -10.30 4.86 -8.54
C VAL A 31 -10.92 5.37 -9.86
N PRO A 32 -10.65 4.72 -11.01
CA PRO A 32 -10.96 5.27 -12.34
C PRO A 32 -12.44 5.60 -12.57
N SER A 33 -13.36 4.83 -11.97
CA SER A 33 -14.81 5.02 -12.14
C SER A 33 -15.38 6.22 -11.39
N LYS A 34 -14.60 6.89 -10.54
CA LYS A 34 -15.11 7.94 -9.64
C LYS A 34 -14.11 9.08 -9.45
N LYS A 35 -14.40 10.24 -10.06
CA LYS A 35 -13.56 11.46 -10.04
C LYS A 35 -13.44 12.19 -8.68
N ASP A 36 -14.14 11.74 -7.63
CA ASP A 36 -14.11 12.40 -6.32
C ASP A 36 -12.99 11.82 -5.44
N LYS A 37 -12.22 12.69 -4.76
CA LYS A 37 -11.18 12.34 -3.76
C LYS A 37 -11.68 11.37 -2.69
N LYS A 38 -13.00 11.27 -2.47
CA LYS A 38 -13.64 10.26 -1.61
C LYS A 38 -13.39 8.82 -2.07
N HIS A 39 -13.07 8.62 -3.33
CA HIS A 39 -12.88 7.32 -3.97
C HIS A 39 -11.41 7.00 -4.23
N GLN A 40 -10.49 7.64 -3.49
CA GLN A 40 -9.10 7.22 -3.47
C GLN A 40 -8.93 5.88 -2.76
N ALA A 41 -7.97 5.10 -3.24
CA ALA A 41 -7.54 3.85 -2.63
C ALA A 41 -6.03 3.88 -2.37
N VAL A 42 -5.61 3.00 -1.45
CA VAL A 42 -4.22 2.74 -1.13
C VAL A 42 -3.98 1.26 -1.46
N SER A 43 -3.02 0.98 -2.32
CA SER A 43 -2.48 -0.36 -2.53
C SER A 43 -1.32 -0.57 -1.56
N ILE A 44 -1.32 -1.72 -0.88
CA ILE A 44 -0.22 -2.22 -0.07
C ILE A 44 0.20 -3.53 -0.71
N MET A 45 1.41 -3.55 -1.26
CA MET A 45 2.00 -4.71 -1.89
C MET A 45 3.18 -5.19 -1.06
N VAL A 46 3.31 -6.49 -0.87
CA VAL A 46 4.46 -7.13 -0.23
C VAL A 46 5.18 -7.92 -1.30
N GLU A 47 6.43 -7.60 -1.53
CA GLU A 47 7.34 -8.33 -2.41
C GLU A 47 8.38 -9.02 -1.54
N LEU A 48 8.50 -10.33 -1.66
CA LEU A 48 9.60 -11.10 -1.05
C LEU A 48 10.54 -11.57 -2.15
N GLU A 49 11.83 -11.31 -1.97
CA GLU A 49 12.89 -11.91 -2.78
C GLU A 49 13.20 -13.29 -2.19
N ASP A 50 12.41 -14.28 -2.56
CA ASP A 50 12.76 -15.68 -2.34
C ASP A 50 13.80 -16.12 -3.37
N THR A 51 14.67 -17.06 -3.01
CA THR A 51 15.68 -17.66 -3.91
C THR A 51 15.08 -18.56 -5.01
N SER A 52 13.76 -18.65 -5.10
CA SER A 52 13.05 -19.36 -6.17
C SER A 52 12.72 -18.45 -7.34
N ASP A 53 12.65 -19.01 -8.56
CA ASP A 53 12.49 -18.32 -9.86
C ASP A 53 11.25 -17.39 -10.01
N SER A 54 10.46 -17.18 -8.95
CA SER A 54 9.33 -16.24 -8.93
C SER A 54 9.26 -15.50 -7.59
N PRO A 55 9.26 -14.15 -7.59
CA PRO A 55 9.05 -13.38 -6.37
C PRO A 55 7.62 -13.60 -5.87
N ALA A 56 7.48 -13.88 -4.57
CA ALA A 56 6.17 -13.98 -3.96
C ALA A 56 5.62 -12.56 -3.75
N GLN A 57 4.57 -12.23 -4.51
CA GLN A 57 3.92 -10.91 -4.46
C GLN A 57 2.48 -11.04 -3.95
N TRP A 58 2.15 -10.24 -2.93
CA TRP A 58 0.78 -10.11 -2.45
C TRP A 58 0.37 -8.64 -2.45
N GLU A 59 -0.77 -8.32 -3.08
CA GLU A 59 -1.30 -6.97 -3.13
C GLU A 59 -2.70 -6.91 -2.50
N VAL A 60 -2.91 -5.90 -1.64
CA VAL A 60 -4.21 -5.58 -1.08
C VAL A 60 -4.56 -4.12 -1.39
N ILE A 61 -5.76 -3.89 -1.92
CA ILE A 61 -6.29 -2.57 -2.23
C ILE A 61 -7.31 -2.16 -1.16
N ILE A 62 -7.03 -1.05 -0.47
CA ILE A 62 -7.83 -0.54 0.64
C ILE A 62 -8.38 0.85 0.31
N PRO A 63 -9.70 1.07 0.38
CA PRO A 63 -10.29 2.39 0.26
C PRO A 63 -9.74 3.38 1.30
N ARG A 64 -9.42 4.61 0.89
CA ARG A 64 -8.84 5.65 1.78
C ARG A 64 -9.70 5.93 3.02
N LYS A 65 -11.02 5.76 2.92
CA LYS A 65 -11.95 5.90 4.05
C LYS A 65 -11.69 4.87 5.16
N GLN A 66 -11.36 3.63 4.80
CA GLN A 66 -11.04 2.57 5.77
C GLN A 66 -9.69 2.81 6.42
N VAL A 67 -8.66 3.20 5.66
CA VAL A 67 -7.33 3.57 6.20
C VAL A 67 -7.45 4.69 7.23
N LYS A 68 -8.27 5.72 6.98
CA LYS A 68 -8.53 6.80 7.95
C LYS A 68 -9.20 6.31 9.24
N LYS A 69 -10.14 5.36 9.13
CA LYS A 69 -10.79 4.75 10.31
C LYS A 69 -9.77 3.96 11.14
N LEU A 70 -8.96 3.13 10.49
CA LEU A 70 -7.89 2.37 11.15
C LEU A 70 -6.90 3.28 11.88
N ARG A 71 -6.41 4.34 11.22
CA ARG A 71 -5.50 5.32 11.85
C ARG A 71 -6.12 5.96 13.11
N LYS A 72 -7.41 6.30 13.07
CA LYS A 72 -8.12 6.85 14.23
C LYS A 72 -8.25 5.83 15.37
N ALA A 73 -8.49 4.56 15.05
CA ALA A 73 -8.56 3.49 16.04
C ALA A 73 -7.19 3.24 16.69
N LEU A 74 -6.13 3.09 15.88
CA LEU A 74 -4.77 2.87 16.36
C LEU A 74 -4.28 4.01 17.26
N LYS A 75 -4.57 5.27 16.91
CA LYS A 75 -4.25 6.43 17.78
C LYS A 75 -4.87 6.39 19.17
N LYS A 76 -5.97 5.65 19.37
CA LYS A 76 -6.59 5.50 20.69
C LYS A 76 -5.92 4.39 21.51
N VAL A 77 -5.37 3.39 20.84
CA VAL A 77 -4.79 2.18 21.46
C VAL A 77 -3.29 2.36 21.71
N CYS A 78 -2.56 2.90 20.73
CA CYS A 78 -1.16 3.28 20.84
C CYS A 78 -1.08 4.69 21.45
N LYS A 79 -1.15 4.79 22.78
CA LYS A 79 -0.81 6.00 23.52
C LYS A 79 0.70 6.17 23.60
#